data_AF-A0A7S0YSQ9-F1
#
_entry.id   AF-A0A7S0YSQ9-F1
#
_cell.length_a   1.000
_cell.length_b   1.000
_cell.length_c   1.000
_cell.angle_alpha   90.00
_cell.angle_beta   90.00
_cell.angle_gamma   90.00
#
_symmetry.space_group_name_H-M   'P 1'
#
loop_
_entity.id
_entity.type
_entity.pdbx_description
1 polymer ?
#
loop_
_entity_poly.entity_id
_entity_poly.type
_entity_poly.pdbx_seq_one_letter_code
_entity_poly.pdbx_strand_id
1 'polypeptide(L)'
;MAKVHVGQVPYIVSVMHSLKHPSSSVNGVLLGKAGKTSDGVVEANISEAVPLLHSHLSLAPALDGAFALLEEYCKARSLGILGYYQANSHHLHNDLTPTGKRIADKIAEGVREGHKWVPLVCMVVDSEALDKLADMKAQNSFKPDMSGHTGVKLLVKAPGSWAPAEGVEIEGAREGVAQNTLCDEIAFAHHLDIVDFDDHLNDTSKGWLQPILVELGKEGDFSKCQEQYP
;
A
#
# COMPACT_ATOMS: atom_id res chain seq x y z
N MET A 1 -1.11 -21.98 8.15
CA MET A 1 -0.51 -20.67 7.82
C MET A 1 -1.53 -19.89 7.00
N ALA A 2 -1.65 -18.58 7.22
CA ALA A 2 -2.55 -17.75 6.41
C ALA A 2 -1.97 -17.56 5.00
N LYS A 3 -2.82 -17.54 3.98
CA LYS A 3 -2.45 -17.11 2.62
C LYS A 3 -2.96 -15.69 2.43
N VAL A 4 -2.08 -14.78 2.07
CA VAL A 4 -2.45 -13.37 1.84
C VAL A 4 -2.03 -12.98 0.43
N HIS A 5 -2.99 -12.51 -0.35
CA HIS A 5 -2.77 -12.00 -1.69
C HIS A 5 -2.87 -10.48 -1.65
N VAL A 6 -1.83 -9.81 -2.10
CA VAL A 6 -1.78 -8.35 -2.29
C VAL A 6 -2.02 -8.09 -3.77
N GLY A 7 -3.13 -7.45 -4.12
CA GLY A 7 -3.41 -7.06 -5.49
C GLY A 7 -2.37 -6.09 -6.04
N GLN A 8 -2.37 -5.90 -7.37
CA GLN A 8 -1.44 -4.96 -8.01
C GLN A 8 -1.65 -3.52 -7.56
N VAL A 9 -2.90 -3.07 -7.46
CA VAL A 9 -3.26 -1.70 -7.07
C VAL A 9 -2.63 -1.29 -5.73
N PRO A 10 -2.81 -2.02 -4.61
CA PRO A 10 -2.23 -1.62 -3.33
C PRO A 10 -0.70 -1.57 -3.35
N TYR A 11 -0.07 -2.47 -4.10
CA TYR A 11 1.38 -2.45 -4.33
C TYR A 11 1.81 -1.17 -5.08
N ILE A 12 1.18 -0.88 -6.21
CA ILE A 12 1.52 0.27 -7.05
C ILE A 12 1.26 1.60 -6.31
N VAL A 13 0.08 1.77 -5.70
CA VAL A 13 -0.27 2.98 -4.91
C VAL A 13 0.77 3.24 -3.82
N SER A 14 1.21 2.20 -3.11
CA SER A 14 2.17 2.34 -2.01
C SER A 14 3.52 2.86 -2.49
N VAL A 15 4.00 2.35 -3.64
CA VAL A 15 5.24 2.84 -4.26
C VAL A 15 5.06 4.24 -4.82
N MET A 16 3.99 4.51 -5.56
CA MET A 16 3.73 5.82 -6.15
C MET A 16 3.57 6.93 -5.11
N HIS A 17 2.95 6.64 -3.97
CA HIS A 17 2.87 7.59 -2.85
C HIS A 17 4.27 8.04 -2.39
N SER A 18 5.23 7.11 -2.30
CA SER A 18 6.61 7.44 -1.95
C SER A 18 7.32 8.27 -3.02
N LEU A 19 7.04 8.00 -4.30
CA LEU A 19 7.64 8.74 -5.42
C LEU A 19 7.10 10.15 -5.56
N LYS A 20 5.84 10.39 -5.18
CA LYS A 20 5.26 11.74 -5.07
C LYS A 20 5.99 12.60 -4.03
N HIS A 21 6.46 11.98 -2.94
CA HIS A 21 7.11 12.65 -1.82
C HIS A 21 8.52 12.11 -1.56
N PRO A 22 9.48 12.27 -2.50
CA PRO A 22 10.76 11.56 -2.48
C PRO A 22 11.68 11.97 -1.31
N SER A 23 11.46 13.14 -0.72
CA SER A 23 12.23 13.65 0.42
C SER A 23 11.57 13.38 1.78
N SER A 24 10.41 12.74 1.79
CA SER A 24 9.60 12.54 3.00
C SER A 24 9.37 11.06 3.27
N SER A 25 9.18 10.73 4.55
CA SER A 25 8.69 9.39 4.90
C SER A 25 7.18 9.41 4.71
N VAL A 26 6.64 8.41 4.03
CA VAL A 26 5.20 8.29 3.80
C VAL A 26 4.65 7.03 4.45
N ASN A 27 3.35 7.03 4.74
CA ASN A 27 2.66 5.83 5.18
C ASN A 27 1.22 5.73 4.68
N GLY A 28 0.62 4.57 4.90
CA GLY A 28 -0.80 4.36 4.66
C GLY A 28 -1.26 2.99 5.13
N VAL A 29 -2.53 2.67 4.85
CA VAL A 29 -3.13 1.39 5.21
C VAL A 29 -3.46 0.55 3.98
N LEU A 30 -3.51 -0.75 4.18
CA LEU A 30 -3.89 -1.72 3.18
C LEU A 30 -5.25 -2.32 3.57
N LEU A 31 -6.23 -2.19 2.69
CA LEU A 31 -7.60 -2.64 2.92
C LEU A 31 -7.92 -3.86 2.06
N GLY A 32 -8.80 -4.70 2.58
CA GLY A 32 -9.20 -5.90 1.87
C GLY A 32 -10.26 -6.71 2.57
N LYS A 33 -10.48 -7.92 2.08
CA LYS A 33 -11.40 -8.89 2.67
C LYS A 33 -10.62 -10.10 3.14
N ALA A 34 -11.08 -10.68 4.24
CA ALA A 34 -10.52 -11.93 4.73
C ALA A 34 -11.63 -12.94 5.04
N GLY A 35 -11.32 -14.20 4.81
CA GLY A 35 -12.20 -15.33 5.08
C GLY A 35 -11.43 -16.55 5.58
N LYS A 36 -12.17 -17.63 5.78
CA LYS A 36 -11.62 -18.97 6.00
C LYS A 36 -12.15 -19.89 4.92
N THR A 37 -11.30 -20.74 4.36
CA THR A 37 -11.73 -21.79 3.44
C THR A 37 -12.55 -22.85 4.17
N SER A 38 -13.18 -23.76 3.43
CA SER A 38 -13.85 -24.95 3.99
C SER A 38 -12.95 -25.75 4.93
N ASP A 39 -11.64 -25.75 4.63
CA ASP A 39 -10.63 -26.51 5.35
C ASP A 39 -10.02 -25.70 6.52
N GLY A 40 -10.57 -24.53 6.82
CA GLY A 40 -10.17 -23.67 7.94
C GLY A 40 -8.92 -22.83 7.70
N VAL A 41 -8.38 -22.81 6.47
CA VAL A 41 -7.22 -21.98 6.12
C VAL A 41 -7.65 -20.52 6.03
N VAL A 42 -6.91 -19.64 6.70
CA VAL A 42 -7.13 -18.19 6.63
C VAL A 42 -6.67 -17.68 5.27
N GLU A 43 -7.56 -17.00 4.55
CA GLU A 43 -7.26 -16.34 3.27
C GLU A 43 -7.62 -14.86 3.35
N ALA A 44 -6.74 -14.01 2.84
CA ALA A 44 -6.94 -12.57 2.80
C ALA A 44 -6.57 -12.01 1.44
N ASN A 45 -7.42 -11.15 0.91
CA ASN A 45 -7.21 -10.44 -0.35
C ASN A 45 -7.16 -8.95 -0.05
N ILE A 46 -5.97 -8.37 -0.14
CA ILE A 46 -5.71 -6.94 -0.02
C ILE A 46 -5.91 -6.34 -1.39
N SER A 47 -6.93 -5.49 -1.54
CA SER A 47 -7.36 -4.95 -2.83
C SER A 47 -7.19 -3.44 -2.96
N GLU A 48 -7.00 -2.73 -1.85
CA GLU A 48 -6.90 -1.27 -1.83
C GLU A 48 -5.76 -0.83 -0.91
N ALA A 49 -5.10 0.28 -1.25
CA ALA A 49 -4.20 0.98 -0.35
C ALA A 49 -4.70 2.41 -0.19
N VAL A 50 -4.78 2.91 1.03
CA VAL A 50 -5.17 4.30 1.31
C VAL A 50 -3.96 5.05 1.83
N PRO A 51 -3.42 5.99 1.03
CA PRO A 51 -2.37 6.91 1.48
C PRO A 51 -2.84 7.76 2.65
N LEU A 52 -2.01 7.82 3.70
CA LEU A 52 -2.33 8.59 4.90
C LEU A 52 -1.48 9.85 4.98
N LEU A 53 -0.23 9.72 5.39
CA LEU A 53 0.58 10.88 5.73
C LEU A 53 1.87 10.87 4.92
N HIS A 54 2.27 12.05 4.45
CA HIS A 54 3.59 12.34 3.90
C HIS A 54 4.35 13.37 4.75
N SER A 55 3.71 13.90 5.79
CA SER A 55 4.30 14.81 6.76
C SER A 55 4.10 14.26 8.18
N HIS A 56 5.01 14.62 9.09
CA HIS A 56 4.88 14.42 10.53
C HIS A 56 4.15 13.12 10.99
N LEU A 57 4.63 11.95 10.54
CA LEU A 57 4.04 10.62 10.79
C LEU A 57 3.73 10.29 12.27
N SER A 58 4.31 11.04 13.22
CA SER A 58 4.12 10.86 14.66
C SER A 58 2.99 11.70 15.27
N LEU A 59 2.26 12.50 14.50
CA LEU A 59 1.14 13.30 15.02
C LEU A 59 -0.09 12.42 15.26
N ALA A 60 -0.23 11.96 16.51
CA ALA A 60 -1.34 11.13 16.95
C ALA A 60 -2.74 11.68 16.58
N PRO A 61 -3.05 13.00 16.67
CA PRO A 61 -4.39 13.49 16.36
C PRO A 61 -4.80 13.31 14.89
N ALA A 62 -3.89 13.57 13.95
CA ALA A 62 -4.17 13.40 12.52
C ALA A 62 -4.40 11.93 12.18
N LEU A 63 -3.56 11.05 12.73
CA LEU A 63 -3.67 9.61 12.54
C LEU A 63 -4.98 9.04 13.14
N ASP A 64 -5.39 9.54 14.31
CA ASP A 64 -6.64 9.11 14.96
C ASP A 64 -7.88 9.56 14.17
N GLY A 65 -7.86 10.78 13.63
CA GLY A 65 -8.91 11.26 12.73
C GLY A 65 -8.99 10.44 11.45
N ALA A 66 -7.84 10.13 10.83
CA ALA A 66 -7.79 9.29 9.65
C ALA A 66 -8.34 7.89 9.91
N PHE A 67 -7.98 7.26 11.04
CA PHE A 67 -8.50 5.94 11.39
C PHE A 67 -10.00 5.94 11.66
N ALA A 68 -10.54 6.97 12.30
CA ALA A 68 -11.99 7.08 12.51
C ALA A 68 -12.75 7.13 11.17
N LEU A 69 -12.25 7.88 10.18
CA LEU A 69 -12.84 7.94 8.84
C LEU A 69 -12.67 6.62 8.07
N LEU A 70 -11.51 5.99 8.18
CA LEU A 70 -11.24 4.67 7.59
C LEU A 70 -12.14 3.58 8.16
N GLU A 71 -12.43 3.58 9.45
CA GLU A 71 -13.33 2.61 10.08
C GLU A 71 -14.74 2.70 9.47
N GLU A 72 -15.28 3.92 9.31
CA GLU A 72 -16.58 4.12 8.69
C GLU A 72 -16.57 3.74 7.20
N TYR A 73 -15.51 4.09 6.47
CA TYR A 73 -15.32 3.68 5.09
C TYR A 73 -15.28 2.15 4.93
N CYS A 74 -14.54 1.47 5.81
CA CYS A 74 -14.42 0.02 5.84
C CYS A 74 -15.76 -0.65 6.14
N LYS A 75 -16.51 -0.13 7.13
CA LYS A 75 -17.86 -0.63 7.48
C LYS A 75 -18.82 -0.50 6.29
N ALA A 76 -18.83 0.65 5.62
CA ALA A 76 -19.72 0.91 4.49
C ALA A 76 -19.45 -0.02 3.27
N ARG A 77 -18.21 -0.48 3.09
CA ARG A 77 -17.79 -1.29 1.93
C ARG A 77 -17.51 -2.76 2.27
N SER A 78 -17.77 -3.17 3.52
CA SER A 78 -17.44 -4.51 4.04
C SER A 78 -15.97 -4.87 3.81
N LEU A 79 -15.08 -3.93 4.12
CA LEU A 79 -13.62 -4.09 4.08
C LEU A 79 -13.05 -4.12 5.50
N GLY A 80 -11.82 -4.59 5.61
CA GLY A 80 -11.02 -4.52 6.83
C GLY A 80 -9.65 -3.92 6.58
N ILE A 81 -9.08 -3.31 7.61
CA ILE A 81 -7.66 -2.95 7.61
C ILE A 81 -6.84 -4.23 7.82
N LEU A 82 -6.17 -4.66 6.76
CA LEU A 82 -5.39 -5.91 6.69
C LEU A 82 -3.89 -5.66 6.63
N GLY A 83 -3.46 -4.41 6.44
CA GLY A 83 -2.06 -4.06 6.51
C GLY A 83 -1.76 -2.58 6.68
N TYR A 84 -0.47 -2.30 6.76
CA TYR A 84 0.15 -0.98 6.84
C TYR A 84 1.26 -0.94 5.81
N TYR A 85 1.52 0.22 5.21
CA TYR A 85 2.71 0.42 4.39
C TYR A 85 3.48 1.66 4.82
N GLN A 86 4.78 1.64 4.52
CA GLN A 86 5.70 2.74 4.83
C GLN A 86 6.79 2.83 3.77
N ALA A 87 7.16 4.06 3.41
CA ALA A 87 8.44 4.35 2.79
C ALA A 87 9.22 5.31 3.69
N ASN A 88 10.54 5.11 3.78
CA ASN A 88 11.40 5.97 4.58
C ASN A 88 12.03 7.04 3.69
N SER A 89 12.26 8.23 4.26
CA SER A 89 12.94 9.33 3.55
C SER A 89 14.43 9.07 3.31
N HIS A 90 15.04 8.15 4.08
CA HIS A 90 16.45 7.84 3.97
C HIS A 90 16.66 6.54 3.18
N HIS A 91 17.27 6.66 2.00
CA HIS A 91 17.50 5.58 1.03
C HIS A 91 18.26 4.37 1.60
N LEU A 92 19.16 4.57 2.58
CA LEU A 92 19.88 3.47 3.26
C LEU A 92 19.08 2.75 4.35
N HIS A 93 17.92 3.25 4.75
CA HIS A 93 17.12 2.68 5.83
C HIS A 93 15.83 2.11 5.23
N ASN A 94 15.83 0.82 4.90
CA ASN A 94 14.69 0.14 4.26
C ASN A 94 13.96 -0.82 5.22
N ASP A 95 13.96 -0.49 6.51
CA ASP A 95 13.30 -1.27 7.56
C ASP A 95 12.13 -0.49 8.18
N LEU A 96 11.22 -1.23 8.82
CA LEU A 96 10.11 -0.62 9.55
C LEU A 96 10.65 0.23 10.72
N THR A 97 10.39 1.54 10.67
CA THR A 97 10.89 2.50 11.67
C THR A 97 10.25 2.27 13.03
N PRO A 98 10.83 2.78 14.14
CA PRO A 98 10.18 2.73 15.46
C PRO A 98 8.77 3.36 15.47
N THR A 99 8.58 4.46 14.73
CA THR A 99 7.26 5.11 14.58
C THR A 99 6.32 4.20 13.79
N GLY A 100 6.76 3.66 12.65
CA GLY A 100 5.98 2.70 11.86
C GLY A 100 5.57 1.46 12.65
N LYS A 101 6.47 0.91 13.47
CA LYS A 101 6.19 -0.20 14.38
C LYS A 101 5.07 0.15 15.35
N ARG A 102 5.12 1.32 15.99
CA ARG A 102 4.07 1.78 16.92
C ARG A 102 2.72 1.94 16.24
N ILE A 103 2.70 2.50 15.03
CA ILE A 103 1.46 2.67 14.25
C ILE A 103 0.90 1.30 13.87
N ALA A 104 1.73 0.42 13.31
CA ALA A 104 1.33 -0.92 12.91
C ALA A 104 0.87 -1.77 14.10
N ASP A 105 1.49 -1.63 15.27
CA ASP A 105 1.07 -2.28 16.51
C ASP A 105 -0.29 -1.75 16.98
N LYS A 106 -0.52 -0.43 16.92
CA LYS A 106 -1.84 0.18 17.20
C LYS A 106 -2.93 -0.32 16.25
N ILE A 107 -2.62 -0.48 14.96
CA ILE A 107 -3.54 -1.07 13.99
C ILE A 107 -3.82 -2.54 14.36
N ALA A 108 -2.77 -3.31 14.69
CA ALA A 108 -2.89 -4.73 15.00
C ALA A 108 -3.77 -4.99 16.24
N GLU A 109 -3.66 -4.13 17.26
CA GLU A 109 -4.30 -4.31 18.56
C GLU A 109 -5.67 -3.61 18.68
N GLY A 110 -5.90 -2.51 17.96
CA GLY A 110 -7.08 -1.66 18.13
C GLY A 110 -8.01 -1.63 16.92
N VAL A 111 -7.59 -0.92 15.87
CA VAL A 111 -8.45 -0.42 14.76
C VAL A 111 -9.05 -1.54 13.88
N ARG A 112 -8.68 -2.80 14.12
CA ARG A 112 -9.10 -3.96 13.30
C ARG A 112 -9.85 -5.06 14.06
N GLU A 113 -10.66 -4.71 15.08
CA GLU A 113 -11.33 -5.67 15.98
C GLU A 113 -11.92 -6.92 15.28
N GLY A 114 -12.57 -6.77 14.11
CA GLY A 114 -13.14 -7.89 13.34
C GLY A 114 -12.14 -8.76 12.53
N HIS A 115 -10.89 -8.33 12.41
CA HIS A 115 -9.87 -8.94 11.54
C HIS A 115 -8.58 -9.33 12.28
N LYS A 116 -8.54 -9.25 13.63
CA LYS A 116 -7.36 -9.61 14.45
C LYS A 116 -6.85 -11.05 14.23
N TRP A 117 -7.72 -11.94 13.77
CA TRP A 117 -7.40 -13.34 13.47
C TRP A 117 -6.62 -13.53 12.15
N VAL A 118 -6.47 -12.48 11.36
CA VAL A 118 -5.64 -12.44 10.14
C VAL A 118 -4.33 -11.72 10.50
N PRO A 119 -3.15 -12.23 10.11
CA PRO A 119 -1.90 -11.50 10.35
C PRO A 119 -1.94 -10.11 9.68
N LEU A 120 -1.47 -9.08 10.39
CA LEU A 120 -1.32 -7.75 9.80
C LEU A 120 -0.09 -7.76 8.90
N VAL A 121 -0.26 -7.40 7.62
CA VAL A 121 0.84 -7.27 6.66
C VAL A 121 1.45 -5.87 6.76
N CYS A 122 2.76 -5.78 6.85
CA CYS A 122 3.51 -4.54 6.70
C CYS A 122 4.30 -4.55 5.39
N MET A 123 4.05 -3.60 4.51
CA MET A 123 4.80 -3.41 3.27
C MET A 123 5.75 -2.22 3.43
N VAL A 124 7.06 -2.48 3.38
CA VAL A 124 8.08 -1.44 3.46
C VAL A 124 8.66 -1.22 2.07
N VAL A 125 8.53 -0.02 1.54
CA VAL A 125 9.16 0.35 0.26
C VAL A 125 10.67 0.41 0.45
N ASP A 126 11.39 -0.30 -0.40
CA ASP A 126 12.85 -0.38 -0.39
C ASP A 126 13.40 0.47 -1.55
N SER A 127 13.94 1.64 -1.20
CA SER A 127 14.38 2.63 -2.19
C SER A 127 15.52 2.08 -3.06
N GLU A 128 16.44 1.31 -2.46
CA GLU A 128 17.56 0.72 -3.19
C GLU A 128 17.07 -0.36 -4.18
N ALA A 129 16.06 -1.13 -3.79
CA ALA A 129 15.45 -2.11 -4.68
C ALA A 129 14.61 -1.45 -5.80
N LEU A 130 14.02 -0.28 -5.55
CA LEU A 130 13.34 0.51 -6.58
C LEU A 130 14.32 1.11 -7.59
N ASP A 131 15.48 1.61 -7.16
CA ASP A 131 16.52 2.10 -8.07
C ASP A 131 16.98 0.99 -9.04
N LYS A 132 17.17 -0.23 -8.52
CA LYS A 132 17.50 -1.40 -9.35
C LYS A 132 16.40 -1.72 -10.37
N LEU A 133 15.13 -1.58 -9.99
CA LEU A 133 14.01 -1.77 -10.91
C LEU A 133 14.01 -0.72 -12.03
N ALA A 134 14.31 0.53 -11.69
CA ALA A 134 14.44 1.60 -12.68
C ALA A 134 15.59 1.32 -13.66
N ASP A 135 16.76 0.89 -13.16
CA ASP A 135 17.90 0.50 -13.98
C ASP A 135 17.58 -0.68 -14.92
N MET A 136 16.83 -1.67 -14.44
CA MET A 136 16.39 -2.81 -15.26
C MET A 136 15.48 -2.36 -16.42
N LYS A 137 14.58 -1.39 -16.20
CA LYS A 137 13.76 -0.81 -17.27
C LYS A 137 14.60 0.00 -18.27
N ALA A 138 15.58 0.74 -17.78
CA ALA A 138 16.44 1.59 -18.61
C ALA A 138 17.36 0.80 -19.57
N GLN A 139 17.63 -0.48 -19.29
CA GLN A 139 18.45 -1.36 -20.14
C GLN A 139 17.81 -1.75 -21.49
N ASN A 140 16.77 -1.02 -21.92
CA ASN A 140 16.19 -1.01 -23.27
C ASN A 140 15.77 -2.39 -23.82
N SER A 141 15.42 -3.31 -22.92
CA SER A 141 14.74 -4.57 -23.26
C SER A 141 13.24 -4.30 -23.35
N PHE A 142 12.60 -4.72 -24.45
CA PHE A 142 11.16 -4.53 -24.66
C PHE A 142 10.29 -5.09 -23.52
N LYS A 143 10.82 -6.09 -22.78
CA LYS A 143 10.35 -6.53 -21.46
C LYS A 143 11.55 -7.01 -20.64
N PRO A 144 12.10 -6.20 -19.71
CA PRO A 144 13.11 -6.69 -18.79
C PRO A 144 12.51 -7.77 -17.89
N ASP A 145 13.28 -8.82 -17.59
CA ASP A 145 12.89 -9.79 -16.58
C ASP A 145 13.02 -9.13 -15.20
N MET A 146 11.87 -8.73 -14.64
CA MET A 146 11.76 -8.13 -13.32
C MET A 146 11.28 -9.13 -12.26
N SER A 147 11.31 -10.44 -12.58
CA SER A 147 10.84 -11.47 -11.67
C SER A 147 11.62 -11.45 -10.34
N GLY A 148 10.90 -11.54 -9.22
CA GLY A 148 11.51 -11.55 -7.89
C GLY A 148 12.01 -10.20 -7.37
N HIS A 149 11.97 -9.13 -8.16
CA HIS A 149 12.32 -7.78 -7.72
C HIS A 149 11.05 -6.95 -7.55
N THR A 150 10.57 -6.76 -6.33
CA THR A 150 9.32 -6.02 -6.09
C THR A 150 9.57 -4.58 -5.66
N GLY A 151 10.78 -4.20 -5.27
CA GLY A 151 11.03 -2.88 -4.68
C GLY A 151 10.40 -2.70 -3.29
N VAL A 152 9.87 -3.78 -2.70
CA VAL A 152 9.22 -3.75 -1.38
C VAL A 152 9.58 -4.97 -0.55
N LYS A 153 9.68 -4.81 0.76
CA LYS A 153 9.76 -5.89 1.74
C LYS A 153 8.40 -6.11 2.38
N LEU A 154 8.02 -7.38 2.51
CA LEU A 154 6.79 -7.77 3.20
C LEU A 154 7.14 -8.34 4.56
N LEU A 155 6.48 -7.84 5.59
CA LEU A 155 6.60 -8.27 6.98
C LEU A 155 5.23 -8.68 7.49
N VAL A 156 5.19 -9.59 8.47
CA VAL A 156 3.99 -9.91 9.24
C VAL A 156 4.27 -9.76 10.72
N LYS A 157 3.23 -9.41 11.48
CA LYS A 157 3.33 -9.34 12.94
C LYS A 157 3.51 -10.74 13.52
N ALA A 158 4.66 -10.99 14.13
CA ALA A 158 4.92 -12.14 14.98
C ALA A 158 4.78 -11.73 16.46
N PRO A 159 4.65 -12.68 17.40
CA PRO A 159 4.62 -12.35 18.83
C PRO A 159 5.86 -11.54 19.23
N GLY A 160 5.66 -10.27 19.60
CA GLY A 160 6.72 -9.35 20.04
C GLY A 160 7.64 -8.77 18.96
N SER A 161 7.48 -9.12 17.68
CA SER A 161 8.37 -8.62 16.62
C SER A 161 7.70 -8.55 15.24
N TRP A 162 8.38 -7.91 14.30
CA TRP A 162 8.02 -7.90 12.88
C TRP A 162 9.01 -8.78 12.14
N ALA A 163 8.52 -9.80 11.44
CA ALA A 163 9.34 -10.80 10.75
C ALA A 163 9.03 -10.80 9.25
N PRO A 164 9.96 -11.25 8.38
CA PRO A 164 9.68 -11.48 6.97
C PRO A 164 8.39 -12.29 6.76
N ALA A 165 7.57 -11.85 5.82
CA ALA A 165 6.28 -12.46 5.56
C ALA A 165 6.43 -13.82 4.86
N GLU A 166 5.81 -14.85 5.43
CA GLU A 166 5.62 -16.15 4.78
C GLU A 166 4.15 -16.30 4.35
N GLY A 167 3.90 -16.81 3.14
CA GLY A 167 2.55 -16.97 2.61
C GLY A 167 1.87 -15.68 2.15
N VAL A 168 2.64 -14.60 1.96
CA VAL A 168 2.15 -13.33 1.39
C VAL A 168 2.73 -13.15 -0.02
N GLU A 169 1.87 -12.93 -1.00
CA GLU A 169 2.25 -12.80 -2.40
C GLU A 169 1.63 -11.55 -3.02
N ILE A 170 2.40 -10.85 -3.87
CA ILE A 170 1.89 -9.75 -4.69
C ILE A 170 1.46 -10.32 -6.04
N GLU A 171 0.23 -10.02 -6.45
CA GLU A 171 -0.37 -10.49 -7.70
C GLU A 171 0.48 -10.10 -8.92
N GLY A 172 0.88 -11.09 -9.72
CA GLY A 172 1.68 -10.87 -10.92
C GLY A 172 3.14 -10.46 -10.68
N ALA A 173 3.61 -10.44 -9.43
CA ALA A 173 4.99 -10.06 -9.11
C ALA A 173 6.02 -11.14 -9.47
N ARG A 174 5.63 -12.42 -9.47
CA ARG A 174 6.50 -13.53 -9.87
C ARG A 174 6.82 -13.49 -11.36
N GLU A 175 5.82 -13.12 -12.16
CA GLU A 175 5.89 -13.01 -13.61
C GLU A 175 6.39 -11.63 -14.08
N GLY A 176 6.68 -10.70 -13.15
CA GLY A 176 7.13 -9.35 -13.47
C GLY A 176 6.01 -8.39 -13.93
N VAL A 177 4.74 -8.83 -13.96
CA VAL A 177 3.61 -8.05 -14.48
C VAL A 177 3.33 -6.84 -13.60
N ALA A 178 3.36 -7.00 -12.28
CA ALA A 178 3.13 -5.91 -11.33
C ALA A 178 4.18 -4.80 -11.47
N GLN A 179 5.45 -5.19 -11.63
CA GLN A 179 6.59 -4.29 -11.77
C GLN A 179 6.55 -3.53 -13.10
N ASN A 180 6.22 -4.21 -14.19
CA ASN A 180 6.07 -3.56 -15.49
C ASN A 180 4.94 -2.52 -15.43
N THR A 181 3.78 -2.90 -14.86
CA THR A 181 2.64 -1.99 -14.67
C THR A 181 3.03 -0.79 -13.82
N LEU A 182 3.67 -1.01 -12.66
CA LEU A 182 4.21 0.07 -11.83
C LEU A 182 5.08 1.04 -12.64
N CYS A 183 6.02 0.50 -13.41
CA CYS A 183 6.93 1.34 -14.18
C CYS A 183 6.21 2.10 -15.30
N ASP A 184 5.12 1.58 -15.86
CA ASP A 184 4.32 2.27 -16.87
C ASP A 184 3.53 3.42 -16.23
N GLU A 185 2.88 3.18 -15.09
CA GLU A 185 2.21 4.23 -14.30
C GLU A 185 3.18 5.37 -13.90
N ILE A 186 4.43 5.03 -13.54
CA ILE A 186 5.48 6.02 -13.28
C ILE A 186 5.82 6.81 -14.55
N ALA A 187 5.95 6.13 -15.69
CA ALA A 187 6.29 6.77 -16.97
C ALA A 187 5.18 7.72 -17.46
N PHE A 188 3.92 7.43 -17.13
CA PHE A 188 2.78 8.32 -17.36
C PHE A 188 2.63 9.43 -16.30
N ALA A 189 3.54 9.48 -15.32
CA ALA A 189 3.53 10.44 -14.21
C ALA A 189 2.28 10.38 -13.30
N HIS A 190 1.51 9.29 -13.32
CA HIS A 190 0.31 9.13 -12.48
C HIS A 190 0.61 9.10 -10.97
N HIS A 191 1.88 8.91 -10.58
CA HIS A 191 2.30 9.05 -9.19
C HIS A 191 2.06 10.47 -8.63
N LEU A 192 2.05 11.50 -9.48
CA LEU A 192 1.75 12.87 -9.07
C LEU A 192 0.28 13.08 -8.69
N ASP A 193 -0.61 12.22 -9.19
CA ASP A 193 -2.05 12.30 -8.95
C ASP A 193 -2.47 11.61 -7.65
N ILE A 194 -1.58 10.83 -7.01
CA ILE A 194 -1.88 10.20 -5.72
C ILE A 194 -2.28 11.26 -4.69
N VAL A 195 -3.44 11.10 -4.07
CA VAL A 195 -3.94 11.95 -2.99
C VAL A 195 -3.85 11.18 -1.67
N ASP A 196 -3.31 11.82 -0.64
CA ASP A 196 -3.29 11.29 0.73
C ASP A 196 -4.11 12.13 1.72
N PHE A 197 -4.10 11.73 2.99
CA PHE A 197 -4.87 12.44 4.01
C PHE A 197 -4.29 13.81 4.33
N ASP A 198 -2.97 14.00 4.27
CA ASP A 198 -2.35 15.32 4.42
C ASP A 198 -2.78 16.29 3.31
N ASP A 199 -2.87 15.84 2.06
CA ASP A 199 -3.46 16.58 0.95
C ASP A 199 -4.90 17.00 1.26
N HIS A 200 -5.72 16.09 1.80
CA HIS A 200 -7.11 16.35 2.16
C HIS A 200 -7.25 17.34 3.33
N LEU A 201 -6.35 17.29 4.31
CA LEU A 201 -6.34 18.26 5.41
C LEU A 201 -6.04 19.68 4.92
N ASN A 202 -5.24 19.81 3.86
CA ASN A 202 -4.94 21.10 3.22
C ASN A 202 -6.07 21.54 2.27
N ASP A 203 -6.72 20.60 1.60
CA ASP A 203 -7.83 20.84 0.68
C ASP A 203 -8.86 19.71 0.76
N THR A 204 -9.98 19.98 1.44
CA THR A 204 -11.03 18.99 1.69
C THR A 204 -11.75 18.51 0.42
N SER A 205 -11.57 19.18 -0.72
CA SER A 205 -12.11 18.72 -2.00
C SER A 205 -11.38 17.49 -2.55
N LYS A 206 -10.15 17.24 -2.09
CA LYS A 206 -9.34 16.09 -2.53
C LYS A 206 -9.83 14.79 -1.87
N GLY A 207 -10.25 13.83 -2.70
CA GLY A 207 -10.69 12.51 -2.24
C GLY A 207 -9.51 11.57 -1.95
N TRP A 208 -9.25 11.30 -0.67
CA TRP A 208 -8.11 10.45 -0.23
C TRP A 208 -8.49 8.99 0.03
N LEU A 209 -9.77 8.68 0.30
CA LEU A 209 -10.25 7.32 0.61
C LEU A 209 -10.36 6.41 -0.62
N GLN A 210 -10.37 6.97 -1.83
CA GLN A 210 -10.47 6.24 -3.09
C GLN A 210 -9.27 6.61 -3.96
N PRO A 211 -8.21 5.78 -4.01
CA PRO A 211 -7.08 6.03 -4.88
C PRO A 211 -7.53 6.01 -6.33
N ILE A 212 -7.01 6.95 -7.12
CA ILE A 212 -7.28 7.10 -8.56
C ILE A 212 -7.09 5.78 -9.34
N LEU A 213 -6.15 4.93 -8.92
CA LEU A 213 -5.90 3.62 -9.54
C LEU A 213 -7.07 2.62 -9.43
N VAL A 214 -8.03 2.81 -8.52
CA VAL A 214 -9.20 1.92 -8.40
C VAL A 214 -10.12 2.01 -9.63
N GLU A 215 -10.06 3.11 -10.39
CA GLU A 215 -10.78 3.25 -11.67
C GLU A 215 -10.04 2.57 -12.84
N LEU A 216 -8.70 2.54 -12.79
CA LEU A 216 -7.87 1.88 -13.82
C LEU A 216 -8.05 0.35 -13.85
N GLY A 217 -8.46 -0.26 -12.74
CA GLY A 217 -8.82 -1.68 -12.70
C GLY A 217 -10.23 -2.01 -13.21
N LYS A 218 -11.06 -1.00 -13.53
CA LYS A 218 -12.47 -1.20 -13.93
C LYS A 218 -12.77 -0.86 -15.37
N GLU A 219 -12.04 0.07 -15.99
CA GLU A 219 -12.17 0.36 -17.42
C GLU A 219 -10.77 0.60 -18.01
N GLY A 220 -10.41 -0.14 -19.06
CA GLY A 220 -9.24 0.17 -19.89
C GLY A 220 -9.46 1.43 -20.73
N ASP A 221 -9.91 2.52 -20.10
CA ASP A 221 -10.24 3.79 -20.74
C ASP A 221 -9.76 4.95 -19.86
N PHE A 222 -8.62 5.53 -20.24
CA PHE A 222 -7.93 6.62 -19.55
C PHE A 222 -8.64 7.99 -19.67
N SER A 223 -9.88 8.05 -20.16
CA SER A 223 -10.54 9.30 -20.54
C SER A 223 -11.56 9.85 -19.53
N LYS A 224 -11.84 9.17 -18.41
CA LYS A 224 -12.99 9.54 -17.55
C LYS A 224 -12.69 10.06 -16.15
N CYS A 225 -11.46 10.06 -15.67
CA CYS A 225 -11.16 10.56 -14.31
C CYS A 225 -11.37 12.09 -14.13
N GLN A 226 -11.71 12.86 -15.18
CA GLN A 226 -11.95 14.31 -15.08
C GLN A 226 -13.42 14.73 -15.03
N GLU A 227 -14.38 13.82 -15.19
CA GLU A 227 -15.81 14.17 -15.23
C GLU A 227 -16.58 13.51 -14.09
N GLN A 228 -16.24 13.80 -12.83
CA GLN A 228 -17.15 13.40 -11.75
C GLN A 228 -17.06 14.15 -10.43
N TYR A 229 -17.05 15.49 -10.40
CA TYR A 229 -17.65 16.24 -9.27
C TYR A 229 -18.25 17.57 -9.77
N PRO A 230 -19.45 17.97 -9.31
CA PRO A 230 -20.06 19.27 -9.61
C PRO A 230 -19.32 20.44 -8.95
#